data_AF-A0A7K2KIN3-F1
#
_entry.id   AF-A0A7K2KIN3-F1
#
_cell.length_a   1.000
_cell.length_b   1.000
_cell.length_c   1.000
_cell.angle_alpha   90.00
_cell.angle_beta   90.00
_cell.angle_gamma   90.00
#
_symmetry.space_group_name_H-M   'P 1'
#
loop_
_entity.id
_entity.type
_entity.pdbx_description
1 polymer ?
#
loop_
_entity_poly.entity_id
_entity_poly.type
_entity_poly.pdbx_seq_one_letter_code
_entity_poly.pdbx_strand_id
1 'polypeptide(L)' 'MDLDVAQVRAFVRTAEELHFGRAAGTLAISQQALSKRIARLESLLGTTLLHRGGSGVRLT' A
#
# COMPACT_ATOMS: atom_id res chain seq x y z
N MET A 1 -17.11 0.18 10.42
CA MET A 1 -15.88 0.19 9.59
C MET A 1 -15.07 1.38 10.07
N ASP A 2 -14.02 1.14 10.86
CA ASP A 2 -13.10 2.20 11.27
C ASP A 2 -11.89 2.16 10.34
N LEU A 3 -11.67 3.25 9.62
CA LEU A 3 -10.72 3.34 8.53
C LEU A 3 -9.50 4.15 8.99
N ASP A 4 -8.34 3.48 9.08
CA ASP A 4 -7.11 4.14 9.50
C ASP A 4 -6.50 4.92 8.32
N VAL A 5 -6.41 6.24 8.49
CA VAL A 5 -5.83 7.17 7.49
C VAL A 5 -4.38 6.79 7.13
N ALA A 6 -3.62 6.17 8.04
CA ALA A 6 -2.27 5.70 7.74
C ALA A 6 -2.27 4.57 6.69
N GLN A 7 -3.32 3.75 6.66
CA GLN A 7 -3.48 2.68 5.68
C GLN A 7 -3.90 3.23 4.30
N VAL A 8 -4.81 4.22 4.29
CA VAL A 8 -5.18 4.93 3.06
C VAL A 8 -3.97 5.65 2.47
N ARG A 9 -3.20 6.37 3.29
CA ARG A 9 -1.98 7.05 2.87
C ARG A 9 -0.93 6.08 2.34
N ALA A 10 -0.81 4.91 2.94
CA ALA A 10 0.06 3.83 2.45
C ALA A 10 -0.34 3.38 1.04
N PHE A 11 -1.64 3.16 0.80
CA PHE A 11 -2.16 2.81 -0.52
C PHE A 11 -1.91 3.92 -1.55
N VAL A 12 -2.38 5.14 -1.28
CA VAL A 12 -2.24 6.29 -2.19
C VAL A 12 -0.78 6.50 -2.56
N ARG A 13 0.12 6.50 -1.57
CA ARG A 13 1.54 6.71 -1.87
C ARG A 13 2.16 5.59 -2.71
N THR A 14 1.72 4.35 -2.49
CA THR A 14 2.22 3.21 -3.28
C THR A 14 1.67 3.24 -4.71
N ALA A 15 0.44 3.72 -4.90
CA ALA A 15 -0.15 3.93 -6.22
C ALA A 15 0.55 5.06 -7.01
N GLU A 16 0.97 6.13 -6.33
CA GLU A 16 1.76 7.21 -6.95
C GLU A 16 3.17 6.73 -7.35
N GLU A 17 3.82 5.96 -6.47
CA GLU A 17 5.21 5.54 -6.67
C GLU A 17 5.35 4.33 -7.60
N LEU A 18 4.31 3.53 -7.76
CA LEU A 18 4.32 2.21 -8.42
C LEU A 18 5.43 1.27 -7.88
N HIS A 19 5.94 1.56 -6.67
CA HIS A 19 7.09 0.88 -6.08
C HIS A 19 7.05 0.92 -4.55
N PHE A 20 6.96 -0.24 -3.90
CA PHE A 20 6.87 -0.37 -2.44
C PHE A 20 8.07 0.25 -1.70
N GLY A 21 9.29 0.02 -2.17
CA GLY A 21 10.50 0.60 -1.57
C GLY A 21 10.49 2.13 -1.54
N ARG A 22 10.22 2.81 -2.68
CA ARG A 22 10.14 4.27 -2.76
C ARG A 22 9.00 4.85 -1.90
N ALA A 23 7.84 4.20 -1.92
CA ALA A 23 6.73 4.60 -1.07
C ALA A 23 7.05 4.48 0.43
N ALA A 24 7.73 3.39 0.83
CA ALA A 24 8.14 3.18 2.21
C ALA A 24 9.16 4.22 2.66
N GLY A 25 10.15 4.52 1.80
CA GLY A 25 11.12 5.59 2.02
C GLY A 25 10.45 6.96 2.19
N THR A 26 9.48 7.29 1.35
CA THR A 26 8.74 8.56 1.46
C THR A 26 7.97 8.67 2.77
N LEU A 27 7.38 7.56 3.22
CA LEU A 27 6.59 7.51 4.46
C LEU A 27 7.46 7.32 5.72
N ALA A 28 8.79 7.26 5.58
CA ALA A 28 9.75 7.00 6.65
C ALA A 28 9.40 5.74 7.47
N ILE A 29 8.98 4.66 6.79
CA ILE A 29 8.68 3.36 7.40
C ILE A 29 9.41 2.23 6.67
N SER A 30 9.45 1.06 7.28
CA SER A 30 9.93 -0.14 6.59
C SER A 30 8.95 -0.58 5.49
N GLN A 31 9.48 -1.21 4.45
CA GLN A 31 8.67 -1.81 3.38
C GLN A 31 7.69 -2.87 3.92
N GLN A 32 8.07 -3.60 4.98
CA GLN A 32 7.23 -4.59 5.65
C GLN A 32 6.04 -3.92 6.35
N ALA A 33 6.26 -2.80 7.05
CA ALA A 33 5.20 -2.02 7.68
C ALA A 33 4.23 -1.44 6.62
N LEU A 34 4.76 -0.93 5.51
CA LEU A 34 3.95 -0.47 4.39
C LEU A 34 3.07 -1.60 3.83
N SER A 35 3.66 -2.77 3.59
CA SER A 35 2.94 -3.94 3.06
C SER A 35 1.81 -4.39 3.99
N LYS A 36 2.05 -4.39 5.31
CA LYS A 36 1.05 -4.73 6.32
C LYS A 36 -0.10 -3.73 6.37
N ARG A 37 0.19 -2.43 6.22
CA ARG A 37 -0.85 -1.38 6.16
C ARG A 37 -1.76 -1.55 4.96
N ILE A 38 -1.19 -1.82 3.77
CA ILE A 38 -1.98 -2.06 2.55
C ILE A 38 -2.81 -3.35 2.68
N ALA A 39 -2.21 -4.45 3.13
CA ALA A 39 -2.94 -5.71 3.30
C ALA A 39 -4.11 -5.58 4.28
N ARG A 40 -3.96 -4.76 5.34
CA ARG A 40 -5.05 -4.47 6.28
C ARG A 40 -6.16 -3.64 5.64
N LEU A 41 -5.82 -2.66 4.80
CA LEU A 41 -6.80 -1.90 4.04
C LEU A 41 -7.59 -2.79 3.07
N GLU A 42 -6.89 -3.60 2.28
CA GLU A 42 -7.49 -4.56 1.34
C GLU A 42 -8.44 -5.52 2.07
N SER A 43 -8.02 -6.03 3.23
CA SER A 43 -8.86 -6.88 4.07
C SER A 43 -10.09 -6.16 4.63
N LEU A 44 -9.97 -4.89 5.03
CA LEU A 44 -11.10 -4.09 5.54
C LEU A 44 -12.11 -3.77 4.44
N LEU A 45 -11.65 -3.56 3.21
CA LEU A 45 -12.49 -3.28 2.05
C LEU A 45 -12.99 -4.54 1.35
N GLY A 46 -12.43 -5.70 1.66
CA GLY A 46 -12.78 -6.97 1.01
C GLY A 46 -12.35 -7.06 -0.45
N THR A 47 -11.40 -6.23 -0.88
CA THR A 47 -10.89 -6.18 -2.26
C THR A 47 -9.39 -5.98 -2.29
N THR A 48 -8.74 -6.59 -3.29
CA THR A 48 -7.39 -6.22 -3.69
C THR A 48 -7.42 -4.80 -4.24
N LEU A 49 -6.40 -4.01 -3.92
CA LEU A 49 -6.23 -2.63 -4.41
C LEU A 49 -4.99 -2.49 -5.31
N LEU A 50 -4.00 -3.36 -5.11
CA LEU A 50 -2.74 -3.33 -5.86
C LEU A 50 -2.36 -4.73 -6.37
N HIS A 51 -2.06 -4.84 -7.65
CA HIS A 51 -1.37 -5.99 -8.21
C HIS A 51 0.14 -5.85 -8.02
N ARG A 52 0.77 -6.88 -7.48
CA ARG A 52 2.24 -6.97 -7.29
C ARG A 52 2.80 -8.00 -8.26
N GLY A 53 3.76 -7.62 -9.08
CA GLY A 53 4.40 -8.53 -10.03
C GLY A 53 5.85 -8.15 -10.33
N GLY A 54 6.51 -8.95 -11.17
CA GLY A 54 7.91 -8.70 -11.57
C GLY A 54 8.12 -7.37 -12.32
N SER A 55 7.05 -6.81 -12.89
CA SER A 55 7.04 -5.49 -13.53
C SER A 55 6.75 -4.32 -12.58
N GLY A 56 6.62 -4.58 -11.27
CA GLY A 56 6.34 -3.56 -10.26
C GLY A 56 4.91 -3.62 -9.70
N VAL A 57 4.42 -2.47 -9.25
CA VAL A 57 3.08 -2.32 -8.66
C VAL A 57 2.13 -1.69 -9.67
N ARG A 58 0.89 -2.17 -9.74
CA ARG A 58 -0.19 -1.58 -10.54
C ARG A 58 -1.48 -1.53 -9.74
N LEU A 59 -2.35 -0.58 -10.05
CA LEU A 59 -3.73 -0.57 -9.57
C LEU A 59 -4.50 -1.76 -10.16
N THR A 60 -5.47 -2.27 -9.39
CA THR A 60 -6.47 -3.26 -9.85
C THR A 60 -7.48 -2.63 -10.79
#